data_AF-A0A3R7AHH3-F1
#
_entry.id   AF-A0A3R7AHH3-F1
#
_cell.length_a   1.000
_cell.length_b   1.000
_cell.length_c   1.000
_cell.angle_alpha   90.00
_cell.angle_beta   90.00
_cell.angle_gamma   90.00
#
_symmetry.space_group_name_H-M   'P 1'
#
loop_
_entity.id
_entity.type
_entity.pdbx_description
1 polymer ?
#
loop_
_entity_poly.entity_id
_entity_poly.type
_entity_poly.pdbx_seq_one_letter_code
_entity_poly.pdbx_strand_id
1 'polypeptide(L)'
;MSLTLYCAIVNDGSTIKVEVHASASVAQLKKLIAKKMQYPFPAYELTLYLAKLADGDWLPGDAAALVRLSNGHLDEDISKYLTPSNQMFPAMGLNYHFGMEVPPRNVVHVLVRVPSARWDEVRPHKKHKVSSTDNDDEEKDEAVEGVQGATSIPPDVIASIEGRLGLINSQDVGGGV
;
A
#
# COMPACT_ATOMS: atom_id res chain seq x y z
N MET A 1 -32.49 -18.20 -3.21
CA MET A 1 -31.91 -17.21 -4.14
C MET A 1 -30.40 -17.14 -3.91
N SER A 2 -29.59 -17.32 -4.96
CA SER A 2 -28.15 -17.11 -4.89
C SER A 2 -27.78 -15.67 -5.24
N LEU A 3 -26.76 -15.13 -4.56
CA LEU A 3 -26.07 -13.90 -4.91
C LEU A 3 -24.73 -14.27 -5.54
N THR A 4 -24.39 -13.60 -6.65
CA THR A 4 -23.01 -13.55 -7.17
C THR A 4 -22.39 -12.25 -6.65
N LEU A 5 -21.33 -12.36 -5.85
CA LEU A 5 -20.60 -11.21 -5.32
C LEU A 5 -19.18 -11.19 -5.89
N TYR A 6 -18.73 -10.01 -6.31
CA TYR A 6 -17.33 -9.76 -6.62
C TYR A 6 -16.66 -9.14 -5.40
N CYS A 7 -15.70 -9.86 -4.81
CA CYS A 7 -14.97 -9.43 -3.64
C CYS A 7 -13.57 -9.00 -4.04
N ALA A 8 -13.15 -7.77 -3.70
CA ALA A 8 -11.78 -7.30 -3.91
C ALA A 8 -10.98 -7.39 -2.61
N ILE A 9 -9.76 -7.89 -2.68
CA ILE A 9 -8.85 -8.10 -1.57
C ILE A 9 -7.99 -6.83 -1.39
N VAL A 10 -8.06 -6.20 -0.22
CA VAL A 10 -7.47 -4.86 0.01
C VAL A 10 -5.94 -4.90 0.06
N ASN A 11 -5.31 -6.02 0.42
CA ASN A 11 -3.86 -6.11 0.61
C ASN A 11 -3.04 -6.42 -0.65
N ASP A 12 -3.68 -6.87 -1.73
CA ASP A 12 -3.04 -7.29 -3.00
C ASP A 12 -3.89 -6.99 -4.27
N GLY A 13 -5.02 -6.29 -4.14
CA GLY A 13 -5.88 -5.90 -5.26
C GLY A 13 -6.61 -7.05 -5.98
N SER A 14 -6.40 -8.30 -5.57
CA SER A 14 -7.01 -9.48 -6.21
C SER A 14 -8.53 -9.40 -6.17
N THR A 15 -9.22 -9.77 -7.25
CA THR A 15 -10.68 -9.87 -7.27
C THR A 15 -11.14 -11.31 -7.43
N ILE A 16 -12.15 -11.72 -6.64
CA ILE A 16 -12.72 -13.06 -6.67
C ILE A 16 -14.24 -13.02 -6.82
N LYS A 17 -14.77 -13.92 -7.64
CA LYS A 17 -16.22 -14.20 -7.71
C LYS A 17 -16.59 -15.25 -6.66
N VAL A 18 -17.53 -14.92 -5.77
CA VAL A 18 -18.13 -15.82 -4.79
C VAL A 18 -19.62 -15.97 -5.07
N GLU A 19 -20.12 -17.20 -5.10
CA GLU A 19 -21.56 -17.47 -5.09
C GLU A 19 -21.97 -17.90 -3.68
N VAL A 20 -23.06 -17.33 -3.18
CA VAL A 20 -23.54 -17.53 -1.80
C VAL A 20 -25.06 -17.34 -1.73
N HIS A 21 -25.75 -18.06 -0.85
CA HIS A 21 -27.19 -17.89 -0.68
C HIS A 21 -27.53 -16.52 -0.07
N ALA A 22 -28.59 -15.85 -0.52
CA ALA A 22 -28.96 -14.51 -0.06
C ALA A 22 -29.30 -14.44 1.44
N SER A 23 -29.82 -15.53 2.01
CA SER A 23 -30.08 -15.66 3.46
C SER A 23 -28.88 -16.15 4.28
N ALA A 24 -27.70 -16.31 3.66
CA ALA A 24 -26.50 -16.67 4.39
C ALA A 24 -26.02 -15.50 5.26
N SER A 25 -25.22 -15.78 6.27
CA SER A 25 -24.59 -14.75 7.10
C SER A 25 -23.27 -14.24 6.50
N VAL A 26 -22.86 -13.05 6.93
CA VAL A 26 -21.53 -12.50 6.66
C VAL A 26 -20.43 -13.46 7.14
N ALA A 27 -20.64 -14.18 8.26
CA ALA A 27 -19.71 -15.22 8.72
C ALA A 27 -19.56 -16.39 7.71
N GLN A 28 -20.63 -16.78 7.01
CA GLN A 28 -20.55 -17.77 5.94
C GLN A 28 -19.82 -17.23 4.71
N LEU A 29 -20.04 -15.96 4.34
CA LEU A 29 -19.29 -15.30 3.27
C LEU A 29 -17.78 -15.25 3.57
N LYS A 30 -17.38 -14.87 4.80
CA LYS A 30 -15.98 -14.92 5.25
C LYS A 30 -15.37 -16.32 5.06
N LYS A 31 -16.08 -17.39 5.46
CA LYS A 31 -15.63 -18.78 5.29
C LYS A 31 -15.45 -19.16 3.82
N LEU A 32 -16.36 -18.74 2.93
CA LEU A 32 -16.24 -19.00 1.49
C LEU A 32 -15.05 -18.26 0.87
N ILE A 33 -14.82 -16.99 1.24
CA ILE A 33 -13.66 -16.20 0.81
C ILE A 33 -12.36 -16.86 1.26
N ALA A 34 -12.21 -17.14 2.57
CA ALA A 34 -11.00 -17.76 3.11
C ALA A 34 -10.70 -19.13 2.48
N LYS A 35 -11.73 -19.96 2.28
CA LYS A 35 -11.58 -21.26 1.58
C LYS A 35 -11.16 -21.09 0.13
N LYS A 36 -11.72 -20.12 -0.59
CA LYS A 36 -11.41 -19.88 -2.01
C LYS A 36 -10.00 -19.32 -2.21
N MET A 37 -9.55 -18.46 -1.31
CA MET A 37 -8.20 -17.88 -1.28
C MET A 37 -7.16 -18.81 -0.62
N GLN A 38 -7.59 -19.94 -0.04
CA GLN A 38 -6.74 -20.88 0.69
C GLN A 38 -5.94 -20.23 1.84
N TYR A 39 -6.54 -19.26 2.53
CA TYR A 39 -5.86 -18.58 3.65
C TYR A 39 -5.53 -19.56 4.78
N PRO A 40 -4.30 -19.53 5.35
CA PRO A 40 -3.87 -20.45 6.39
C PRO A 40 -4.46 -20.13 7.77
N PHE A 41 -4.99 -18.91 7.95
CA PHE A 41 -5.58 -18.42 9.19
C PHE A 41 -7.12 -18.54 9.18
N PRO A 42 -7.77 -18.56 10.37
CA PRO A 42 -9.22 -18.73 10.45
C PRO A 42 -10.01 -17.54 9.88
N ALA A 43 -11.07 -17.86 9.14
CA ALA A 43 -11.89 -16.90 8.40
C ALA A 43 -12.50 -15.74 9.22
N TYR A 44 -12.59 -15.84 10.54
CA TYR A 44 -13.10 -14.75 11.38
C TYR A 44 -12.18 -13.53 11.40
N GLU A 45 -10.87 -13.72 11.17
CA GLU A 45 -9.86 -12.66 11.13
C GLU A 45 -10.07 -11.68 9.94
N LEU A 46 -10.73 -12.13 8.86
CA LEU A 46 -11.08 -11.26 7.75
C LEU A 46 -12.07 -10.18 8.19
N THR A 47 -11.84 -8.91 7.82
CA THR A 47 -12.85 -7.86 7.95
C THR A 47 -13.46 -7.57 6.58
N LEU A 48 -14.79 -7.52 6.50
CA LEU A 48 -15.51 -7.26 5.26
C LEU A 48 -16.18 -5.89 5.32
N TYR A 49 -16.15 -5.15 4.21
CA TYR A 49 -16.84 -3.88 4.04
C TYR A 49 -17.68 -3.90 2.77
N LEU A 50 -18.85 -3.27 2.80
CA LEU A 50 -19.67 -3.03 1.62
C LEU A 50 -18.95 -2.04 0.70
N ALA A 51 -18.77 -2.40 -0.57
CA ALA A 51 -18.10 -1.55 -1.56
C ALA A 51 -19.07 -0.53 -2.20
N LYS A 52 -19.89 0.10 -1.35
CA LYS A 52 -20.93 1.08 -1.71
C LYS A 52 -20.75 2.36 -0.89
N LEU A 53 -20.90 3.52 -1.52
CA LEU A 53 -20.89 4.83 -0.87
C LEU A 53 -22.28 5.17 -0.30
N ALA A 54 -22.34 6.25 0.49
CA ALA A 54 -23.57 6.69 1.17
C ALA A 54 -24.61 7.32 0.23
N ASP A 55 -24.17 7.89 -0.89
CA ASP A 55 -25.00 8.34 -2.03
C ASP A 55 -25.65 7.16 -2.78
N GLY A 56 -25.04 5.98 -2.70
CA GLY A 56 -25.49 4.74 -3.31
C GLY A 56 -24.54 4.17 -4.37
N ASP A 57 -23.45 4.85 -4.70
CA ASP A 57 -22.55 4.43 -5.77
C ASP A 57 -21.66 3.25 -5.37
N TRP A 58 -21.49 2.30 -6.28
CA TRP A 58 -20.63 1.13 -6.09
C TRP A 58 -19.23 1.35 -6.66
N LEU A 59 -18.22 0.74 -6.04
CA LEU A 59 -16.85 0.75 -6.57
C LEU A 59 -16.80 -0.01 -7.91
N PRO A 60 -16.38 0.62 -9.04
CA PRO A 60 -16.27 -0.06 -10.33
C PRO A 60 -15.28 -1.24 -10.30
N GLY A 61 -15.58 -2.31 -11.03
CA GLY A 61 -14.76 -3.52 -11.08
C GLY A 61 -13.40 -3.35 -11.77
N ASP A 62 -13.25 -2.27 -12.53
CA ASP A 62 -12.06 -1.85 -13.28
C ASP A 62 -11.41 -0.56 -12.71
N ALA A 63 -11.83 -0.11 -11.52
CA ALA A 63 -11.33 1.11 -10.90
C ALA A 63 -9.79 1.08 -10.74
N ALA A 64 -9.11 2.15 -11.16
CA ALA A 64 -7.65 2.28 -11.08
C ALA A 64 -7.09 2.08 -9.66
N ALA A 65 -7.89 2.40 -8.63
CA ALA A 65 -7.55 2.16 -7.24
C ALA A 65 -7.32 0.67 -6.91
N LEU A 66 -8.01 -0.27 -7.58
CA LEU A 66 -7.77 -1.71 -7.43
C LEU A 66 -6.38 -2.12 -7.93
N VAL A 67 -5.91 -1.51 -9.03
CA VAL A 67 -4.54 -1.70 -9.53
C VAL A 67 -3.53 -1.18 -8.51
N ARG A 68 -3.81 -0.04 -7.85
CA ARG A 68 -2.93 0.52 -6.80
C ARG A 68 -2.86 -0.36 -5.55
N LEU A 69 -3.96 -1.00 -5.15
CA LEU A 69 -3.93 -2.05 -4.11
C LEU A 69 -3.01 -3.23 -4.49
N SER A 70 -3.01 -3.65 -5.77
CA SER A 70 -2.14 -4.74 -6.24
C SER A 70 -0.65 -4.41 -6.19
N ASN A 71 -0.31 -3.12 -6.21
CA ASN A 71 1.04 -2.62 -5.97
C ASN A 71 1.34 -2.41 -4.46
N GLY A 72 0.44 -2.81 -3.58
CA GLY A 72 0.57 -2.71 -2.12
C GLY A 72 0.25 -1.33 -1.54
N HIS A 73 -0.23 -0.38 -2.35
CA HIS A 73 -0.58 0.98 -1.93
C HIS A 73 -2.08 1.07 -1.64
N LEU A 74 -2.46 1.40 -0.41
CA LEU A 74 -3.86 1.71 -0.10
C LEU A 74 -4.23 3.03 -0.76
N ASP A 75 -5.24 3.03 -1.63
CA ASP A 75 -5.71 4.24 -2.30
C ASP A 75 -6.66 5.05 -1.39
N GLU A 76 -6.57 6.38 -1.45
CA GLU A 76 -7.53 7.28 -0.81
C GLU A 76 -8.95 7.02 -1.34
N ASP A 77 -9.09 6.71 -2.64
CA ASP A 77 -10.35 6.31 -3.27
C ASP A 77 -10.93 5.00 -2.74
N ILE A 78 -10.15 4.17 -2.05
CA ILE A 78 -10.64 2.96 -1.38
C ILE A 78 -10.85 3.20 0.11
N SER A 79 -10.09 4.10 0.74
CA SER A 79 -10.27 4.48 2.14
C SER A 79 -11.70 4.93 2.47
N LYS A 80 -12.37 5.65 1.55
CA LYS A 80 -13.77 6.11 1.70
C LYS A 80 -14.80 4.99 1.87
N TYR A 81 -14.49 3.77 1.45
CA TYR A 81 -15.35 2.59 1.65
C TYR A 81 -15.00 1.79 2.91
N LEU A 82 -13.81 1.99 3.51
CA LEU A 82 -13.31 1.25 4.68
C LEU A 82 -13.77 1.86 6.01
N THR A 83 -15.00 2.34 6.04
CA THR A 83 -15.61 3.04 7.20
C THR A 83 -16.37 2.06 8.12
N PRO A 84 -16.60 2.42 9.40
CA PRO A 84 -17.42 1.60 10.30
C PRO A 84 -18.84 1.36 9.78
N SER A 85 -19.45 2.35 9.12
CA SER A 85 -20.80 2.25 8.55
C SER A 85 -20.90 1.20 7.43
N ASN A 86 -19.82 1.00 6.68
CA ASN A 86 -19.76 -0.01 5.63
C ASN A 86 -19.34 -1.39 6.15
N GLN A 87 -18.90 -1.51 7.41
CA GLN A 87 -18.41 -2.77 7.96
C GLN A 87 -19.54 -3.81 8.04
N MET A 88 -19.30 -4.98 7.46
CA MET A 88 -20.25 -6.09 7.47
C MET A 88 -20.01 -6.95 8.72
N PHE A 89 -20.98 -6.97 9.63
CA PHE A 89 -20.85 -7.70 10.90
C PHE A 89 -21.16 -9.20 10.74
N PRO A 90 -20.36 -10.13 11.32
CA PRO A 90 -20.50 -11.57 11.09
C PRO A 90 -21.89 -12.18 11.34
N ALA A 91 -22.64 -11.62 12.29
CA ALA A 91 -23.97 -12.07 12.68
C ALA A 91 -25.08 -11.63 11.72
N MET A 92 -24.83 -10.65 10.84
CA MET A 92 -25.83 -10.12 9.91
C MET A 92 -26.03 -11.06 8.72
N GLY A 93 -27.26 -11.10 8.20
CA GLY A 93 -27.58 -11.74 6.92
C GLY A 93 -27.13 -10.90 5.73
N LEU A 94 -26.73 -11.53 4.62
CA LEU A 94 -26.33 -10.82 3.40
C LEU A 94 -27.49 -10.01 2.81
N ASN A 95 -28.73 -10.49 2.97
CA ASN A 95 -29.96 -9.76 2.62
C ASN A 95 -30.13 -8.41 3.34
N TYR A 96 -29.46 -8.17 4.46
CA TYR A 96 -29.44 -6.85 5.10
C TYR A 96 -28.58 -5.84 4.32
N HIS A 97 -27.48 -6.30 3.73
CA HIS A 97 -26.52 -5.46 3.01
C HIS A 97 -26.82 -5.30 1.51
N PHE A 98 -27.41 -6.33 0.89
CA PHE A 98 -27.73 -6.37 -0.55
C PHE A 98 -29.24 -6.32 -0.86
N GLY A 99 -30.09 -6.30 0.16
CA GLY A 99 -31.54 -6.40 -0.01
C GLY A 99 -31.99 -7.76 -0.53
N MET A 100 -33.12 -7.77 -1.24
CA MET A 100 -33.62 -8.93 -1.99
C MET A 100 -33.37 -8.82 -3.51
N GLU A 101 -32.69 -7.76 -3.96
CA GLU A 101 -32.43 -7.51 -5.36
C GLU A 101 -31.20 -8.27 -5.86
N VAL A 102 -31.08 -8.41 -7.18
CA VAL A 102 -29.87 -8.97 -7.79
C VAL A 102 -28.78 -7.90 -7.75
N PRO A 103 -27.62 -8.15 -7.11
CA PRO A 103 -26.57 -7.15 -7.04
C PRO A 103 -26.05 -6.72 -8.43
N PRO A 104 -25.66 -5.45 -8.61
CA PRO A 104 -25.27 -4.92 -9.90
C PRO A 104 -24.04 -5.61 -10.50
N ARG A 105 -24.00 -5.71 -11.83
CA ARG A 105 -22.86 -6.33 -12.55
C ARG A 105 -21.72 -5.33 -12.72
N ASN A 106 -20.52 -5.86 -12.97
CA ASN A 106 -19.29 -5.10 -13.27
C ASN A 106 -18.80 -4.16 -12.15
N VAL A 107 -19.27 -4.34 -10.91
CA VAL A 107 -18.81 -3.60 -9.73
C VAL A 107 -18.21 -4.54 -8.68
N VAL A 108 -17.32 -4.00 -7.84
CA VAL A 108 -16.94 -4.65 -6.58
C VAL A 108 -18.12 -4.53 -5.62
N HIS A 109 -18.42 -5.61 -4.92
CA HIS A 109 -19.52 -5.70 -3.96
C HIS A 109 -19.02 -5.62 -2.52
N VAL A 110 -17.86 -6.23 -2.27
CA VAL A 110 -17.26 -6.40 -0.94
C VAL A 110 -15.77 -6.12 -1.00
N LEU A 111 -15.28 -5.28 -0.10
CA LEU A 111 -13.85 -5.14 0.17
C LEU A 111 -13.47 -6.09 1.31
N VAL A 112 -12.45 -6.91 1.08
CA VAL A 112 -11.93 -7.90 2.02
C VAL A 112 -10.61 -7.40 2.57
N ARG A 113 -10.58 -7.03 3.85
CA ARG A 113 -9.37 -6.64 4.56
C ARG A 113 -8.82 -7.83 5.35
N VAL A 114 -7.68 -8.35 4.92
CA VAL A 114 -6.84 -9.28 5.69
C VAL A 114 -6.11 -8.49 6.80
N PRO A 115 -5.92 -9.03 8.02
CA PRO A 115 -5.13 -8.36 9.05
C PRO A 115 -3.69 -8.09 8.59
N SER A 116 -3.13 -6.95 8.97
CA SER A 116 -1.76 -6.58 8.59
C SER A 116 -0.70 -7.60 9.04
N ALA A 117 -0.88 -8.20 10.22
CA ALA A 117 -0.01 -9.26 10.74
C ALA A 117 -0.01 -10.56 9.90
N ARG A 118 -0.96 -10.71 8.96
CA ARG A 118 -1.08 -11.86 8.04
C ARG A 118 -0.67 -11.52 6.61
N TRP A 119 -0.24 -10.29 6.32
CA TRP A 119 0.00 -9.86 4.94
C TRP A 119 1.16 -10.62 4.28
N ASP A 120 2.19 -10.97 5.03
CA ASP A 120 3.30 -11.78 4.51
C ASP A 120 2.87 -13.23 4.23
N GLU A 121 1.90 -13.78 4.97
CA GLU A 121 1.36 -15.14 4.73
C GLU A 121 0.52 -15.24 3.45
N VAL A 122 -0.02 -14.12 2.93
CA VAL A 122 -0.99 -14.14 1.81
C VAL A 122 -0.59 -13.31 0.60
N ARG A 123 0.33 -12.35 0.72
CA ARG A 123 0.81 -11.62 -0.45
C ARG A 123 1.60 -12.57 -1.34
N PRO A 124 1.38 -12.58 -2.66
CA PRO A 124 2.29 -13.25 -3.57
C PRO A 124 3.66 -12.53 -3.48
N HIS A 125 4.57 -13.07 -2.67
CA HIS A 125 5.93 -12.56 -2.59
C HIS A 125 6.54 -12.54 -3.99
N LYS A 126 6.84 -11.34 -4.52
CA LYS A 126 7.87 -11.22 -5.55
C LYS A 126 9.14 -11.79 -4.94
N LYS A 127 9.55 -12.98 -5.38
CA LYS A 127 10.81 -13.60 -4.97
C LYS A 127 11.95 -12.64 -5.30
N HIS A 128 12.41 -11.88 -4.31
CA HIS A 128 13.75 -11.31 -4.40
C HIS A 128 14.71 -12.48 -4.48
N LYS A 129 15.46 -12.52 -5.58
CA LYS A 129 16.51 -13.51 -5.81
C LYS A 129 17.61 -13.24 -4.79
N VAL A 130 17.51 -13.89 -3.63
CA VAL A 130 18.62 -13.99 -2.68
C VAL A 130 19.72 -14.78 -3.37
N SER A 131 20.70 -14.07 -3.92
CA SER A 131 22.02 -14.61 -4.19
C SER A 131 22.81 -14.54 -2.88
N SER A 132 22.49 -15.44 -1.95
CA SER A 132 23.49 -15.91 -1.00
C SER A 132 24.41 -16.82 -1.81
N THR A 133 25.61 -16.33 -2.07
CA THR A 133 26.78 -17.19 -2.31
C THR A 133 27.61 -17.09 -1.04
N ASP A 134 27.98 -18.24 -0.50
CA ASP A 134 28.46 -18.37 0.87
C ASP A 134 29.93 -17.92 1.07
N ASN A 135 30.17 -17.39 2.27
CA ASN A 135 31.31 -17.60 3.17
C ASN A 135 32.77 -17.69 2.64
N ASP A 136 33.60 -16.83 3.25
CA ASP A 136 34.87 -17.14 3.93
C ASP A 136 35.94 -18.01 3.25
N ASP A 137 37.11 -17.41 2.99
CA ASP A 137 38.41 -18.11 2.97
C ASP A 137 39.55 -17.17 3.43
N GLU A 138 40.53 -17.77 4.13
CA GLU A 138 41.52 -17.16 5.04
C GLU A 138 42.56 -16.16 4.48
N GLU A 139 42.97 -15.29 5.40
CA GLU A 139 44.23 -14.52 5.54
C GLU A 139 45.53 -15.24 5.12
N LYS A 140 46.47 -14.52 4.48
CA LYS A 140 47.94 -14.67 4.65
C LYS A 140 48.74 -13.38 4.39
N ASP A 141 49.65 -13.06 5.30
CA ASP A 141 50.68 -12.01 5.19
C ASP A 141 51.92 -12.42 4.35
N GLU A 142 52.65 -11.45 3.79
CA GLU A 142 54.06 -11.12 4.13
C GLU A 142 54.67 -10.00 3.23
N ALA A 143 55.86 -9.48 3.57
CA ALA A 143 56.49 -8.25 3.03
C ALA A 143 57.82 -8.53 2.23
N VAL A 144 58.65 -7.59 1.73
CA VAL A 144 58.90 -6.14 1.98
C VAL A 144 59.48 -5.46 0.70
N GLU A 145 59.90 -4.18 0.82
CA GLU A 145 60.98 -3.51 0.02
C GLU A 145 60.65 -2.99 -1.41
N GLY A 146 60.92 -1.72 -1.80
CA GLY A 146 61.33 -0.51 -1.06
C GLY A 146 61.67 0.69 -2.00
N VAL A 147 61.72 1.93 -1.44
CA VAL A 147 62.47 3.13 -1.96
C VAL A 147 61.98 3.79 -3.29
N GLN A 148 61.88 5.12 -3.50
CA GLN A 148 62.02 6.36 -2.71
C GLN A 148 61.33 7.55 -3.43
N GLY A 149 60.95 8.62 -2.71
CA GLY A 149 60.54 9.92 -3.31
C GLY A 149 59.90 10.91 -2.33
N ALA A 150 60.67 11.88 -1.81
CA ALA A 150 60.24 12.91 -0.86
C ALA A 150 59.25 13.95 -1.49
N THR A 151 58.49 14.81 -0.78
CA THR A 151 58.82 15.56 0.45
C THR A 151 57.61 16.14 1.20
N SER A 152 57.76 16.21 2.54
CA SER A 152 57.11 16.93 3.65
C SER A 152 56.14 18.15 3.47
N ILE A 153 55.00 18.10 4.22
CA ILE A 153 54.54 19.03 5.33
C ILE A 153 54.19 20.53 5.00
N PRO A 154 53.17 21.21 5.61
CA PRO A 154 51.89 20.80 6.24
C PRO A 154 50.73 21.85 5.93
N PRO A 155 49.65 22.07 6.74
CA PRO A 155 48.52 22.97 6.39
C PRO A 155 48.57 24.38 7.03
N ASP A 156 47.49 25.14 6.79
CA ASP A 156 46.98 26.32 7.52
C ASP A 156 47.54 27.73 7.18
N VAL A 157 46.69 28.57 6.56
CA VAL A 157 46.71 30.04 6.72
C VAL A 157 45.28 30.58 6.72
N ILE A 158 44.90 31.20 7.82
CA ILE A 158 43.62 31.89 8.06
C ILE A 158 43.75 33.42 7.85
N ALA A 159 42.67 34.03 7.38
CA ALA A 159 42.25 35.44 7.56
C ALA A 159 42.87 36.60 6.74
N SER A 160 42.06 37.66 6.70
CA SER A 160 42.28 39.01 6.14
C SER A 160 42.33 39.07 4.60
N ILE A 161 41.71 40.05 3.94
CA ILE A 161 41.66 41.48 4.33
C ILE A 161 40.25 42.09 4.15
N GLU A 162 39.82 42.89 5.11
CA GLU A 162 38.62 43.73 5.02
C GLU A 162 38.82 44.99 4.15
N GLY A 163 37.73 45.46 3.56
CA GLY A 163 37.35 46.88 3.61
C GLY A 163 37.82 47.83 2.51
N ARG A 164 36.86 48.52 1.88
CA ARG A 164 36.63 49.96 2.15
C ARG A 164 35.32 50.51 1.55
N LEU A 165 34.77 51.48 2.29
CA LEU A 165 33.76 52.51 1.98
C LEU A 165 33.56 52.80 0.48
N GLY A 166 32.37 53.07 -0.08
CA GLY A 166 31.19 53.77 0.46
C GLY A 166 30.75 54.90 -0.52
N LEU A 167 29.53 55.43 -0.31
CA LEU A 167 28.95 56.68 -0.87
C LEU A 167 28.23 56.67 -2.24
N ILE A 168 26.93 57.05 -2.17
CA ILE A 168 26.09 57.89 -3.08
C ILE A 168 25.81 57.43 -4.54
N ASN A 169 24.67 57.72 -5.20
CA ASN A 169 23.53 58.63 -4.96
C ASN A 169 22.22 58.02 -5.57
N SER A 170 21.02 58.23 -4.99
CA SER A 170 19.96 59.20 -5.41
C SER A 170 19.40 58.96 -6.84
N GLN A 171 18.15 58.56 -7.16
CA GLN A 171 16.73 58.90 -6.79
C GLN A 171 15.98 59.48 -8.03
N ASP A 172 14.64 59.57 -7.93
CA ASP A 172 13.68 60.34 -8.78
C ASP A 172 13.23 59.74 -10.15
N VAL A 173 11.96 59.83 -10.61
CA VAL A 173 10.61 59.91 -9.99
C VAL A 173 9.50 59.77 -11.07
N GLY A 174 8.26 59.46 -10.66
CA GLY A 174 7.03 59.92 -11.34
C GLY A 174 6.14 58.84 -11.98
N GLY A 175 4.80 58.91 -11.91
CA GLY A 175 3.93 59.84 -11.17
C GLY A 175 2.58 60.10 -11.88
N GLY A 176 1.47 59.97 -11.15
CA GLY A 176 0.10 60.34 -11.59
C GLY A 176 -0.60 59.29 -12.48
N VAL A 177 -1.93 59.17 -12.46
CA VAL A 177 -2.98 59.90 -11.71
C VAL A 177 -4.10 58.95 -11.25
#